data_AF-A0A259P0T7-F1
#
_entry.id   AF-A0A259P0T7-F1
#
_cell.length_a   1.000
_cell.length_b   1.000
_cell.length_c   1.000
_cell.angle_alpha   90.00
_cell.angle_beta   90.00
_cell.angle_gamma   90.00
#
_symmetry.space_group_name_H-M   'P 1'
#
loop_
_entity.id
_entity.type
_entity.pdbx_description
1 polymer ?
#
loop_
_entity_poly.entity_id
_entity_poly.type
_entity_poly.pdbx_seq_one_letter_code
_entity_poly.pdbx_strand_id
1 'polypeptide(L)' 'MNLQELSASEKILLAEQLWDSVRAEADASELTTVQRKVLAQRLAEFELEPEQGESWDSVKAQISQ' A
#
# COMPACT_ATOMS: atom_id res chain seq x y z
N MET A 1 9.54 25.41 -10.57
CA MET A 1 8.31 25.54 -9.76
C MET A 1 8.72 25.44 -8.30
N ASN A 2 8.32 26.41 -7.48
CA ASN A 2 8.72 26.45 -6.07
C ASN A 2 7.65 25.76 -5.22
N LEU A 3 7.94 24.56 -4.71
CA LEU A 3 6.98 23.73 -3.97
C LEU A 3 6.44 24.40 -2.70
N GLN A 4 7.20 25.35 -2.15
CA GLN A 4 6.84 26.07 -0.93
C GLN A 4 5.72 27.10 -1.16
N GLU A 5 5.57 27.58 -2.40
CA GLU A 5 4.58 28.61 -2.77
C GLU A 5 3.20 28.01 -3.06
N LEU A 6 3.09 26.68 -3.13
CA LEU A 6 1.82 26.00 -3.38
C LEU A 6 0.91 26.03 -2.15
N SER A 7 -0.37 26.33 -2.39
CA SER A 7 -1.44 26.11 -1.44
C SER A 7 -1.54 24.63 -1.06
N ALA A 8 -2.24 24.33 0.04
CA ALA A 8 -2.46 22.95 0.46
C ALA A 8 -3.19 22.12 -0.62
N SER A 9 -4.18 22.71 -1.29
CA SER A 9 -4.92 22.05 -2.37
C SER A 9 -4.03 21.73 -3.58
N GLU A 10 -3.16 22.64 -3.98
CA GLU A 10 -2.22 22.41 -5.08
C GLU A 10 -1.18 21.34 -4.74
N LYS A 11 -0.73 21.28 -3.47
CA LYS A 11 0.16 20.22 -2.99
C LYS A 11 -0.52 18.85 -3.03
N ILE A 12 -1.80 18.78 -2.65
CA ILE A 12 -2.58 17.54 -2.71
C ILE A 12 -2.73 17.07 -4.15
N LEU A 13 -3.13 17.96 -5.06
CA LEU A 13 -3.26 17.63 -6.48
C LEU A 13 -1.93 17.18 -7.10
N LEU A 14 -0.84 17.86 -6.75
CA LEU A 14 0.49 17.48 -7.22
C LEU A 14 0.92 16.12 -6.66
N ALA A 15 0.65 15.84 -5.39
CA ALA A 15 0.94 14.54 -4.79
C ALA A 15 0.15 13.41 -5.46
N GLU A 16 -1.12 13.63 -5.78
CA GLU A 16 -1.96 12.70 -6.53
C GLU A 16 -1.40 12.46 -7.94
N GLN A 17 -1.05 13.51 -8.68
CA GLN A 17 -0.47 13.39 -10.02
C GLN A 17 0.86 12.66 -10.02
N LEU A 18 1.74 12.94 -9.05
CA LEU A 18 3.00 12.23 -8.89
C LEU A 18 2.76 10.77 -8.56
N TRP A 19 1.82 10.49 -7.66
CA TRP A 19 1.46 9.12 -7.30
C TRP A 19 0.88 8.33 -8.49
N ASP A 20 0.01 8.94 -9.28
CA ASP A 20 -0.57 8.33 -10.47
C ASP A 20 0.51 8.03 -11.54
N SER A 21 1.51 8.91 -11.69
CA SER A 21 2.63 8.65 -12.61
C SER A 21 3.47 7.45 -12.21
N VAL A 22 3.76 7.29 -10.91
CA VAL A 22 4.50 6.13 -10.39
C VAL A 22 3.66 4.87 -10.45
N ARG A 23 2.36 4.96 -10.15
CA ARG A 23 1.42 3.83 -10.25
C ARG A 23 1.37 3.30 -11.68
N ALA A 24 1.26 4.17 -12.69
CA ALA A 24 1.22 3.75 -14.09
C ALA A 24 2.48 2.98 -14.51
N GLU A 25 3.64 3.33 -13.95
CA GLU A 25 4.90 2.62 -14.18
C GLU A 25 5.01 1.32 -13.37
N ALA A 26 4.45 1.29 -12.16
CA ALA A 26 4.37 0.09 -11.31
C ALA A 26 3.38 -0.95 -11.85
N ASP A 27 2.25 -0.53 -12.40
CA ASP A 27 1.24 -1.41 -13.02
C ASP A 27 1.78 -2.11 -14.29
N ALA A 28 2.85 -1.58 -14.89
CA ALA A 28 3.58 -2.27 -15.96
C ALA A 28 4.42 -3.45 -15.44
N SER A 29 4.71 -3.51 -14.13
CA SER A 29 5.42 -4.63 -13.52
C SER A 29 4.43 -5.69 -13.06
N GLU A 30 4.22 -6.68 -13.93
CA GLU A 30 3.45 -7.87 -13.58
C GLU A 30 4.05 -8.59 -12.36
N LEU A 31 3.19 -8.98 -11.41
CA LEU A 31 3.59 -9.84 -10.31
C LEU A 31 4.25 -11.12 -10.87
N THR A 32 5.39 -11.50 -10.31
CA THR A 32 6.00 -12.78 -10.65
C THR A 32 5.07 -13.94 -10.27
N THR A 33 5.22 -15.08 -10.94
CA THR A 33 4.46 -16.30 -10.63
C THR A 33 4.57 -16.70 -9.15
N VAL A 34 5.74 -16.48 -8.55
CA VAL A 34 6.00 -16.77 -7.12
C VAL A 34 5.17 -15.84 -6.23
N GLN A 35 5.16 -14.53 -6.51
CA GLN A 35 4.38 -13.57 -5.75
C GLN A 35 2.87 -13.84 -5.85
N ARG A 36 2.36 -14.16 -7.06
CA ARG A 36 0.95 -14.52 -7.25
C ARG A 36 0.56 -15.77 -6.47
N LYS A 37 1.43 -16.78 -6.44
CA LYS A 37 1.19 -18.01 -5.67
C LYS A 37 1.09 -17.73 -4.17
N VAL A 38 1.99 -16.90 -3.63
CA VAL A 38 1.95 -16.51 -2.21
C VAL A 38 0.68 -15.74 -1.88
N LEU A 39 0.26 -14.80 -2.74
CA LEU A 39 -0.98 -14.05 -2.54
C LEU A 39 -2.22 -14.96 -2.57
N ALA A 40 -2.29 -15.88 -3.54
CA ALA A 40 -3.39 -16.83 -3.63
C ALA A 40 -3.47 -17.74 -2.39
N GLN A 41 -2.31 -18.20 -1.89
CA GLN A 41 -2.25 -19.00 -0.67
C GLN A 41 -2.76 -18.21 0.54
N ARG A 42 -2.26 -16.99 0.76
CA ARG A 42 -2.66 -16.15 1.89
C ARG A 42 -4.13 -15.75 1.84
N LEU A 43 -4.66 -15.54 0.62
CA LEU A 43 -6.07 -15.24 0.44
C LEU A 43 -6.93 -16.45 0.84
N ALA A 44 -6.55 -17.65 0.42
CA ALA A 44 -7.26 -18.87 0.82
C ALA A 44 -7.16 -19.12 2.34
N GLU A 45 -6.02 -18.85 2.96
CA GLU A 45 -5.86 -18.92 4.42
C GLU A 45 -6.78 -17.93 5.15
N PHE A 46 -6.85 -16.68 4.66
CA PHE A 46 -7.75 -15.66 5.20
C PHE A 46 -9.24 -15.99 5.01
N GLU A 47 -9.63 -16.56 3.87
CA GLU A 47 -11.00 -17.00 3.62
C GLU A 47 -11.44 -18.13 4.57
N LEU A 48 -10.51 -19.00 4.97
CA LEU A 48 -10.76 -20.06 5.94
C LEU A 48 -10.84 -19.51 7.37
N GLU A 49 -9.95 -18.59 7.74
CA GLU A 49 -9.87 -18.02 9.09
C GLU A 49 -9.68 -16.49 9.06
N PRO A 50 -10.75 -15.70 8.88
CA PRO A 50 -10.64 -14.25 8.71
C PRO A 50 -10.26 -13.51 9.99
N GLU A 51 -10.45 -14.14 11.15
CA GLU A 51 -10.06 -13.60 12.46
C GLU A 51 -8.63 -13.99 12.85
N GLN A 52 -7.91 -14.73 11.98
CA GLN A 52 -6.53 -15.13 12.23
C GLN A 52 -5.60 -13.94 12.00
N GLY A 53 -5.26 -13.27 13.10
CA GLY A 53 -4.34 -12.13 13.09
C GLY A 53 -4.49 -11.28 14.34
N GLU A 54 -3.55 -10.37 14.54
CA GLU A 54 -3.65 -9.36 15.58
C GLU A 54 -4.05 -8.03 14.98
N SER A 55 -4.82 -7.23 15.73
CA SER A 55 -5.13 -5.88 15.31
C SER A 55 -3.85 -5.07 15.18
N TRP A 56 -3.87 -4.10 14.25
CA TRP A 56 -2.75 -3.17 14.09
C TRP A 56 -2.41 -2.44 15.40
N ASP A 57 -3.41 -2.14 16.23
CA ASP A 57 -3.18 -1.52 17.55
C ASP A 57 -2.36 -2.42 18.48
N SER A 58 -2.61 -3.74 18.50
CA SER A 58 -1.85 -4.73 19.28
C SER A 58 -0.39 -4.79 18.83
N VAL A 59 -0.18 -4.96 17.52
CA VAL A 59 1.15 -5.02 16.91
C VAL A 59 1.92 -3.72 17.15
N LYS A 60 1.26 -2.57 16.98
CA LYS A 60 1.85 -1.25 17.20
C LYS A 60 2.29 -1.06 18.65
N ALA A 61 1.47 -1.50 19.61
CA ALA A 61 1.83 -1.45 21.03
C ALA A 61 3.09 -2.27 21.33
N GLN A 62 3.26 -3.43 20.69
CA GLN A 62 4.42 -4.30 20.85
C GLN A 62 5.72 -3.68 20.31
N ILE A 63 5.67 -3.05 19.13
CA ILE A 63 6.87 -2.48 18.48
C ILE A 63 7.26 -1.09 18.99
N SER A 64 6.42 -0.46 19.82
CA SER A 64 6.66 0.87 20.38
C SER A 64 7.29 0.85 21.78
N GLN A 65 7.69 -0.33 22.29
CA GLN A 65 8.53 -0.51 23.48
C GLN A 65 10.02 -0.45 23.12
#